data_AF-A0A3D2WDL1-F1
#
_entry.id   AF-A0A3D2WDL1-F1
#
_cell.length_a   1.000
_cell.length_b   1.000
_cell.length_c   1.000
_cell.angle_alpha   90.00
_cell.angle_beta   90.00
_cell.angle_gamma   90.00
#
_symmetry.space_group_name_H-M   'P 1'
#
loop_
_entity.id
_entity.type
_entity.pdbx_description
1 polymer ?
#
loop_
_entity_poly.entity_id
_entity_poly.type
_entity_poly.pdbx_seq_one_letter_code
_entity_poly.pdbx_strand_id
1 'polypeptide(L)' 'MSDAAPLRGQIVKEALTFDDVLLIPGHSLIHPKDTDVSSRLTREISIEIPLLSAAMDTVTESQLAIQMAR' A
#
# COMPACT_ATOMS: atom_id res chain seq x y z
N MET A 1 -26.61 33.89 -0.15
CA MET A 1 -25.56 34.84 0.29
C MET A 1 -24.28 34.04 0.48
N SER A 2 -23.29 34.35 -0.36
CA SER A 2 -21.89 33.90 -0.35
C SER A 2 -21.60 32.39 -0.40
N ASP A 3 -21.59 31.87 -1.62
CA ASP A 3 -20.73 30.76 -2.05
C ASP A 3 -19.27 31.22 -1.92
N ALA A 4 -18.57 30.73 -0.89
CA ALA A 4 -17.15 31.05 -0.68
C ALA A 4 -16.31 29.98 -1.38
N ALA A 5 -15.81 30.31 -2.58
CA ALA A 5 -14.84 29.49 -3.29
C ALA A 5 -13.63 29.21 -2.37
N PRO A 6 -13.15 27.95 -2.28
CA PRO A 6 -12.00 27.64 -1.44
C PRO A 6 -10.76 28.39 -1.95
N LEU A 7 -10.16 29.18 -1.07
CA LEU A 7 -8.93 29.93 -1.31
C LEU A 7 -7.77 28.94 -1.52
N ARG A 8 -6.97 29.16 -2.56
CA ARG A 8 -5.70 28.42 -2.80
C ARG A 8 -4.83 28.52 -1.54
N GLY A 9 -4.70 27.42 -0.79
CA GLY A 9 -3.82 27.30 0.37
C GLY A 9 -4.46 26.85 1.69
N GLN A 10 -5.78 26.61 1.75
CA GLN A 10 -6.38 26.02 2.95
C GLN A 10 -6.06 24.52 3.05
N ILE A 11 -5.47 24.08 4.17
CA ILE A 11 -5.35 22.67 4.53
C ILE A 11 -6.76 22.15 4.80
N VAL A 12 -7.27 21.33 3.88
CA VAL A 12 -8.66 20.86 3.89
C VAL A 12 -8.90 19.81 4.99
N LYS A 13 -7.85 19.07 5.39
CA LYS A 13 -7.85 18.05 6.46
C LYS A 13 -6.42 17.75 6.93
N GLU A 14 -6.28 17.32 8.18
CA GLU A 14 -5.05 16.73 8.70
C GLU A 14 -4.75 15.40 7.99
N ALA A 15 -3.47 15.13 7.71
CA ALA A 15 -2.99 13.93 7.04
C ALA A 15 -1.80 13.37 7.82
N LEU A 16 -1.74 12.06 7.97
CA LEU A 16 -0.68 11.35 8.67
C LEU A 16 0.22 10.64 7.67
N THR A 17 1.54 10.71 7.87
CA THR A 17 2.54 9.89 7.20
C THR A 17 2.86 8.64 8.01
N PHE A 18 3.73 7.77 7.48
CA PHE A 18 4.17 6.54 8.17
C PHE A 18 4.84 6.82 9.52
N ASP A 19 5.61 7.90 9.62
CA ASP A 19 6.36 8.25 10.83
C ASP A 19 5.48 8.84 11.95
N ASP A 20 4.22 9.19 11.65
CA ASP A 20 3.31 9.78 12.62
C ASP A 20 2.59 8.72 13.47
N VAL A 21 2.67 7.43 13.11
CA VAL A 21 1.82 6.38 13.67
C VAL A 21 2.57 5.09 13.99
N LEU A 22 2.04 4.33 14.95
CA LEU A 22 2.48 2.98 15.27
C LEU A 22 1.27 2.04 15.32
N LEU A 23 1.50 0.77 14.97
CA LEU A 23 0.53 -0.29 15.20
C LEU A 23 0.52 -0.67 16.68
N ILE A 24 -0.67 -0.71 17.29
CA ILE A 24 -0.84 -1.18 18.67
C ILE A 24 -0.79 -2.72 18.66
N PRO A 25 0.07 -3.36 19.47
CA PRO A 25 0.09 -4.83 19.57
C PRO A 25 -1.25 -5.40 20.04
N GLY A 26 -1.68 -6.48 19.40
CA GLY A 26 -2.86 -7.26 19.80
C GLY A 26 -2.48 -8.67 20.23
N HIS A 27 -3.37 -9.34 20.97
CA HIS A 27 -3.20 -10.76 21.24
C HIS A 27 -3.28 -11.57 19.93
N SER A 28 -2.33 -12.48 19.70
CA SER A 28 -2.29 -13.34 18.52
C SER A 28 -2.29 -14.82 18.92
N LEU A 29 -3.09 -15.60 18.20
CA LEU A 29 -3.07 -17.07 18.24
C LEU A 29 -2.29 -17.66 17.05
N ILE A 30 -1.87 -16.83 16.10
CA ILE A 30 -1.19 -17.22 14.87
C ILE A 30 0.29 -16.89 15.00
N HIS A 31 1.15 -17.87 14.68
CA HIS A 31 2.58 -17.65 14.60
C HIS A 31 2.92 -16.93 13.27
N PRO A 32 3.88 -15.99 13.23
CA PRO A 32 4.19 -15.24 12.01
C PRO A 32 4.43 -16.09 10.76
N LYS A 33 5.12 -17.23 10.90
CA LYS A 33 5.39 -18.19 9.81
C LYS A 33 4.13 -18.82 9.19
N ASP A 34 3.02 -18.84 9.92
CA ASP A 34 1.76 -19.46 9.54
C ASP A 34 0.73 -18.41 9.08
N THR A 35 1.15 -17.15 8.91
CA THR A 35 0.28 -16.05 8.45
C THR A 35 0.10 -16.11 6.93
N ASP A 36 -1.15 -16.10 6.47
CA ASP A 36 -1.47 -15.94 5.04
C ASP A 36 -1.27 -14.49 4.62
N VAL A 37 -0.32 -14.26 3.71
CA VAL A 37 0.00 -12.94 3.16
C VAL A 37 -0.55 -12.74 1.75
N SER A 38 -1.29 -13.71 1.22
CA SER A 38 -1.93 -13.57 -0.09
C SER A 38 -2.92 -12.41 -0.10
N SER A 39 -3.03 -11.75 -1.25
CA SER A 39 -3.88 -10.57 -1.41
C SER A 39 -4.50 -10.52 -2.80
N ARG A 40 -5.55 -9.70 -2.94
CA ARG A 40 -6.24 -9.48 -4.21
C ARG A 40 -5.86 -8.12 -4.76
N LEU A 41 -5.19 -8.12 -5.91
CA LEU A 41 -4.86 -6.89 -6.64
C LEU A 41 -6.09 -6.34 -7.35
N THR A 42 -6.90 -7.22 -7.94
CA THR A 42 -8.19 -6.88 -8.56
C THR A 42 -9.25 -7.92 -8.19
N ARG A 43 -10.45 -7.79 -8.76
CA ARG A 43 -11.51 -8.81 -8.61
C ARG A 43 -11.10 -10.16 -9.20
N GLU A 44 -10.19 -10.17 -10.18
CA GLU A 44 -9.82 -11.34 -10.97
C GLU A 44 -8.36 -11.77 -10.74
N ILE A 45 -7.52 -10.88 -10.21
CA ILE A 45 -6.08 -11.11 -10.03
C ILE A 45 -5.76 -11.20 -8.53
N SER A 46 -5.30 -12.39 -8.10
CA SER A 46 -4.76 -12.63 -6.76
C SER A 46 -3.24 -12.80 -6.84
N ILE A 47 -2.55 -12.38 -5.78
CA ILE A 47 -1.09 -12.45 -5.64
C ILE A 47 -0.75 -13.14 -4.30
N GLU A 48 0.34 -13.90 -4.28
CA GLU A 48 0.75 -14.66 -3.09
C GLU A 48 1.40 -13.77 -2.02
N ILE A 49 2.01 -12.66 -2.44
CA ILE A 49 2.67 -11.68 -1.57
C ILE A 49 2.18 -10.28 -1.99
N PRO A 50 1.82 -9.37 -1.06
CA PRO A 50 1.21 -8.09 -1.38
C PRO A 50 2.28 -7.04 -1.75
N LEU A 51 3.16 -7.39 -2.68
CA LEU A 51 4.27 -6.56 -3.15
C LEU A 51 4.23 -6.42 -4.67
N LEU A 52 4.49 -5.22 -5.15
CA LEU A 52 4.59 -4.88 -6.57
C LEU A 52 5.88 -4.11 -6.81
N SER A 53 6.54 -4.40 -7.92
CA SER A 53 7.69 -3.60 -8.36
C SER A 53 7.22 -2.29 -9.00
N ALA A 54 8.01 -1.24 -8.88
CA ALA A 54 7.68 0.06 -9.45
C ALA A 54 7.77 0.02 -10.97
N ALA A 55 6.84 0.67 -11.67
CA ALA A 55 6.85 0.78 -13.12
C ALA A 55 7.84 1.86 -13.59
N MET A 56 9.14 1.60 -13.41
CA MET A 56 10.24 2.51 -13.72
C MET A 56 11.29 1.79 -14.58
N ASP A 57 11.92 2.53 -15.49
CA ASP A 57 12.96 2.05 -16.41
C ASP A 57 14.18 1.44 -15.72
N THR A 58 14.58 2.02 -14.58
CA THR A 58 15.71 1.57 -13.76
C THR A 58 15.34 0.50 -12.73
N VAL A 59 14.05 0.16 -12.62
CA VAL A 59 13.56 -0.80 -11.63
C VAL A 59 13.11 -2.07 -12.33
N THR A 60 12.10 -1.99 -13.20
CA THR A 60 11.41 -3.19 -13.70
C THR A 60 11.54 -3.34 -15.19
N GLU A 61 12.34 -4.34 -15.58
CA GLU A 61 12.33 -4.95 -16.90
C GLU A 61 11.84 -6.41 -16.81
N SER A 62 11.89 -7.12 -17.94
CA SER A 62 11.42 -8.51 -18.04
C SER A 62 12.07 -9.45 -17.01
N GLN A 63 13.36 -9.27 -16.72
CA GLN A 63 14.07 -10.12 -15.77
C GLN A 63 13.54 -9.97 -14.35
N LEU A 64 13.36 -8.73 -13.86
CA LEU A 64 12.82 -8.50 -12.52
C LEU A 64 11.38 -8.97 -12.41
N ALA A 65 10.55 -8.70 -13.43
CA ALA A 65 9.17 -9.17 -13.46
C ALA A 65 9.07 -10.70 -13.31
N ILE A 66 9.94 -11.44 -13.99
CA ILE A 66 10.00 -12.91 -13.88
C ILE A 66 10.45 -13.35 -12.49
N GLN A 67 11.48 -12.72 -11.90
CA GLN A 67 11.95 -13.13 -10.57
C GLN A 67 10.93 -12.82 -9.47
N MET A 68 10.23 -11.68 -9.56
CA MET A 68 9.20 -11.29 -8.58
C MET A 68 7.95 -12.18 -8.63
N ALA A 69 7.66 -12.80 -9.77
CA ALA A 69 6.48 -13.64 -9.97
C ALA A 69 6.73 -15.14 -9.71
N ARG A 70 7.96 -15.53 -9.34
CA ARG A 70 8.32 -16.90 -8.96
C ARG A 70 8.09 -17.13 -7.48
#